data_AF-A0AA85B9X1-F1
#
_entry.id   AF-A0AA85B9X1-F1
#
_cell.length_a   1.000
_cell.length_b   1.000
_cell.length_c   1.000
_cell.angle_alpha   90.00
_cell.angle_beta   90.00
_cell.angle_gamma   90.00
#
_symmetry.space_group_name_H-M   'P 1'
#
loop_
_entity.id
_entity.type
_entity.pdbx_description
1 polymer ?
#
loop_
_entity_poly.entity_id
_entity_poly.type
_entity_poly.pdbx_seq_one_letter_code
_entity_poly.pdbx_strand_id
1 'polypeptide(L)'
;MRFDELQEVLLTRIGQIISGEYTMLSDVQANADRINGLNRKVKRLQDQLASREIQLGLWKEKASKLEDQLSGINETEMKAHANKIAAEKSAINARRSELEVSRLKDELTRLKAELLDFSDAKISVVKCEEQLAELTKQNRELESIRQSQANKIAELTEKMELQTNEDSDNRSRLEEECKCLMNELQSTRKSMEQLQRSERELLEFRALVGRLLGLDTELLTVPNYDIISRLETIITHHQFIHDNSMLSHMNDAHSPNRKSSSLTKDTGLQRNTTADCYMAGPHTAKTRSKQAWTNTCEDCSKSCNRSVRDSLEKYREKCHPSESIKHDPRKY
;
A
#
# COMPACT_ATOMS: atom_id res chain seq x y z
N MET A 1 -76.59 129.60 116.21
CA MET A 1 -75.30 128.87 116.29
C MET A 1 -74.31 129.80 116.95
N ARG A 2 -73.75 129.39 118.09
CA ARG A 2 -72.67 130.14 118.75
C ARG A 2 -71.37 129.92 117.97
N PHE A 3 -70.46 130.89 118.00
CA PHE A 3 -69.20 130.85 117.26
C PHE A 3 -68.38 129.57 117.55
N ASP A 4 -68.47 129.05 118.78
CA ASP A 4 -67.80 127.83 119.22
C ASP A 4 -68.31 126.56 118.52
N GLU A 5 -69.62 126.45 118.25
CA GLU A 5 -70.22 125.31 117.54
C GLU A 5 -69.78 125.29 116.06
N LEU A 6 -69.67 126.47 115.45
CA LEU A 6 -69.19 126.61 114.07
C LEU A 6 -67.71 126.23 113.95
N GLN A 7 -66.91 126.60 114.96
CA GLN A 7 -65.50 126.24 115.06
C GLN A 7 -65.31 124.73 115.22
N GLU A 8 -66.14 124.07 116.03
CA GLU A 8 -66.10 122.62 116.23
C GLU A 8 -66.51 121.84 114.96
N VAL A 9 -67.53 122.31 114.24
CA VAL A 9 -67.95 121.76 112.93
C VAL A 9 -66.87 121.97 111.86
N LEU A 10 -66.22 123.14 111.83
CA LEU A 10 -65.11 123.40 110.93
C LEU A 10 -63.90 122.51 111.25
N LEU A 11 -63.54 122.36 112.53
CA LEU A 11 -62.42 121.49 112.95
C LEU A 11 -62.69 120.02 112.64
N THR A 12 -63.91 119.53 112.84
CA THR A 12 -64.30 118.16 112.45
C THR A 12 -64.29 117.99 110.93
N ARG A 13 -64.76 118.97 110.16
CA ARG A 13 -64.68 118.92 108.69
C ARG A 13 -63.23 118.94 108.19
N ILE A 14 -62.38 119.77 108.79
CA ILE A 14 -60.94 119.81 108.49
C ILE A 14 -60.29 118.47 108.85
N GLY A 15 -60.60 117.87 110.01
CA GLY A 15 -60.11 116.55 110.40
C GLY A 15 -60.58 115.43 109.46
N GLN A 16 -61.83 115.47 108.99
CA GLN A 16 -62.36 114.54 107.98
C GLN A 16 -61.67 114.69 106.62
N ILE A 17 -61.38 115.93 106.20
CA ILE A 17 -60.62 116.19 104.97
C ILE A 17 -59.19 115.68 105.11
N ILE A 18 -58.49 116.01 106.20
CA ILE A 18 -57.11 115.55 106.44
C ILE A 18 -57.03 114.03 106.52
N SER A 19 -57.94 113.38 107.23
CA SER A 19 -57.98 111.91 107.32
C SER A 19 -58.36 111.24 106.00
N GLY A 20 -59.31 111.79 105.25
CA GLY A 20 -59.69 111.32 103.93
C GLY A 20 -58.60 111.50 102.88
N GLU A 21 -57.86 112.60 102.93
CA GLU A 21 -56.68 112.86 102.11
C GLU A 21 -55.52 111.93 102.49
N TYR A 22 -55.31 111.69 103.78
CA TYR A 22 -54.29 110.75 104.27
C TYR A 22 -54.59 109.30 103.88
N THR A 23 -55.85 108.85 103.98
CA THR A 23 -56.25 107.51 103.52
C THR A 23 -56.16 107.38 102.00
N MET A 24 -56.57 108.39 101.24
CA MET A 24 -56.38 108.44 99.79
C MET A 24 -54.90 108.39 99.41
N LEU A 25 -54.03 109.18 100.05
CA LEU A 25 -52.59 109.15 99.83
C LEU A 25 -51.97 107.80 100.20
N SER A 26 -52.41 107.19 101.30
CA SER A 26 -51.99 105.86 101.74
C SER A 26 -52.42 104.76 100.75
N ASP A 27 -53.64 104.83 100.23
CA ASP A 27 -54.17 103.89 99.23
C ASP A 27 -53.50 104.07 97.86
N VAL A 28 -53.21 105.31 97.47
CA VAL A 28 -52.41 105.63 96.27
C VAL A 28 -50.99 105.09 96.42
N GLN A 29 -50.37 105.25 97.59
CA GLN A 29 -49.04 104.69 97.87
C GLN A 29 -49.04 103.16 97.87
N ALA A 30 -50.02 102.52 98.52
CA ALA A 30 -50.17 101.06 98.53
C ALA A 30 -50.44 100.49 97.13
N ASN A 31 -51.23 101.19 96.32
CA ASN A 31 -51.46 100.83 94.91
C ASN A 31 -50.20 101.03 94.06
N ALA A 32 -49.44 102.11 94.27
CA ALA A 32 -48.16 102.33 93.61
C ALA A 32 -47.17 101.21 93.94
N ASP A 33 -47.08 100.79 95.21
CA ASP A 33 -46.24 99.67 95.64
C ASP A 33 -46.70 98.33 95.06
N ARG A 34 -48.02 98.10 94.95
CA ARG A 34 -48.59 96.93 94.29
C ARG A 34 -48.28 96.91 92.79
N ILE A 35 -48.42 98.04 92.10
CA ILE A 35 -48.08 98.21 90.68
C ILE A 35 -46.57 97.97 90.49
N ASN A 36 -45.73 98.53 91.36
CA ASN A 36 -44.29 98.31 91.33
C ASN A 36 -43.92 96.84 91.56
N GLY A 37 -44.59 96.15 92.48
CA GLY A 37 -44.42 94.71 92.72
C GLY A 37 -44.83 93.86 91.53
N LEU A 38 -45.95 94.19 90.88
CA LEU A 38 -46.41 93.55 89.65
C LEU A 38 -45.43 93.80 88.49
N ASN A 39 -44.95 95.03 88.32
CA ASN A 39 -43.95 95.38 87.31
C ASN A 39 -42.65 94.57 87.49
N ARG A 40 -42.17 94.41 88.73
CA ARG A 40 -41.02 93.54 89.02
C ARG A 40 -41.29 92.07 88.69
N LYS A 41 -42.52 91.59 88.89
CA LYS A 41 -42.91 90.21 88.54
C LYS A 41 -43.00 90.00 87.03
N VAL A 42 -43.61 90.94 86.30
CA VAL A 42 -43.67 90.92 84.83
C VAL A 42 -42.27 90.91 84.24
N LYS A 43 -41.37 91.78 84.71
CA LYS A 43 -39.97 91.82 84.27
C LYS A 43 -39.25 90.49 84.50
N ARG A 44 -39.35 89.90 85.70
CA ARG A 44 -38.75 88.59 85.99
C ARG A 44 -39.28 87.47 85.08
N LEU A 45 -40.59 87.47 84.80
CA LEU A 45 -41.19 86.48 83.89
C LEU A 45 -40.75 86.68 82.43
N GLN A 46 -40.59 87.94 81.99
CA GLN A 46 -40.03 88.25 80.67
C GLN A 46 -38.57 87.80 80.56
N ASP A 47 -37.74 88.06 81.57
CA ASP A 47 -36.34 87.60 81.59
C ASP A 47 -36.27 86.06 81.59
N GLN A 48 -37.15 85.38 82.33
CA GLN A 48 -37.27 83.92 82.31
C GLN A 48 -37.72 83.39 80.95
N LEU A 49 -38.68 84.05 80.30
CA LEU A 49 -39.15 83.68 78.96
C LEU A 49 -38.02 83.83 77.94
N ALA A 50 -37.33 84.98 77.92
CA ALA A 50 -36.19 85.22 77.03
C ALA A 50 -35.06 84.19 77.26
N SER A 51 -34.77 83.85 78.53
CA SER A 51 -33.80 82.81 78.85
C SER A 51 -34.21 81.43 78.33
N ARG A 52 -35.50 81.07 78.45
CA ARG A 52 -36.05 79.81 77.91
C ARG A 52 -36.06 79.79 76.38
N GLU A 53 -36.33 80.90 75.72
CA GLU A 53 -36.28 81.02 74.26
C GLU A 53 -34.86 80.79 73.71
N ILE A 54 -33.84 81.37 74.37
CA ILE A 54 -32.43 81.12 74.03
C ILE A 54 -32.09 79.64 74.23
N GLN A 55 -32.47 79.05 75.37
CA GLN A 55 -32.25 77.62 75.62
C GLN A 55 -32.90 76.76 74.54
N LEU A 56 -34.15 77.04 74.17
CA LEU A 56 -34.88 76.31 73.14
C LEU A 56 -34.21 76.45 71.76
N GLY A 57 -33.68 77.64 71.43
CA GLY A 57 -32.86 77.85 70.24
C GLY A 57 -31.61 76.95 70.22
N LEU A 58 -30.86 76.91 71.32
CA LEU A 58 -29.68 76.04 71.44
C LEU A 58 -30.03 74.54 71.33
N TRP A 59 -31.14 74.11 71.92
CA TRP A 59 -31.60 72.72 71.81
C TRP A 59 -32.00 72.35 70.38
N LYS A 60 -32.66 73.26 69.64
CA LYS A 60 -32.97 73.06 68.21
C LYS A 60 -31.72 72.98 67.35
N GLU A 61 -30.75 73.87 67.58
CA GLU A 61 -29.47 73.82 66.86
C GLU A 61 -28.72 72.52 67.15
N LYS A 62 -28.71 72.08 68.41
CA LYS A 62 -28.11 70.79 68.79
C LYS A 62 -28.82 69.61 68.15
N ALA A 63 -30.16 69.61 68.10
CA ALA A 63 -30.94 68.57 67.42
C ALA A 63 -30.62 68.51 65.93
N SER A 64 -30.61 69.67 65.24
CA SER A 64 -30.23 69.76 63.83
C SER A 64 -28.82 69.23 63.57
N LYS A 65 -27.83 69.59 64.41
CA LYS A 65 -26.46 69.07 64.28
C LYS A 65 -26.39 67.55 64.46
N LEU A 66 -27.16 66.99 65.37
CA LEU A 66 -27.22 65.54 65.58
C LEU A 66 -27.91 64.82 64.42
N GLU A 67 -28.96 65.42 63.84
CA GLU A 67 -29.62 64.91 62.64
C GLU A 67 -28.69 64.92 61.42
N ASP A 68 -27.94 66.01 61.21
CA ASP A 68 -26.93 66.11 60.14
C ASP A 68 -25.81 65.08 60.32
N GLN A 69 -25.32 64.90 61.55
CA GLN A 69 -24.33 63.87 61.87
C GLN A 69 -24.85 62.46 61.61
N LEU A 70 -26.09 62.16 62.02
CA LEU A 70 -26.71 60.86 61.79
C LEU A 70 -26.88 60.59 60.28
N SER A 71 -27.34 61.58 59.53
CA SER A 71 -27.47 61.49 58.07
C SER A 71 -26.12 61.25 57.39
N GLY A 72 -25.07 61.97 57.81
CA GLY A 72 -23.71 61.78 57.33
C GLY A 72 -23.15 60.39 57.64
N ILE A 73 -23.38 59.87 58.85
CA ILE A 73 -23.00 58.51 59.22
C ILE A 73 -23.71 57.49 58.32
N ASN A 74 -25.03 57.61 58.15
CA ASN A 74 -25.80 56.70 57.30
C ASN A 74 -25.32 56.72 55.83
N GLU A 75 -25.02 57.89 55.28
CA GLU A 75 -24.45 58.00 53.93
C GLU A 75 -23.09 57.31 53.82
N THR A 76 -22.22 57.48 54.83
CA THR A 76 -20.91 56.81 54.85
C THR A 76 -21.02 55.29 54.99
N GLU A 77 -21.97 54.81 55.79
CA GLU A 77 -22.24 53.39 55.97
C GLU A 77 -22.77 52.76 54.67
N MET A 78 -23.70 53.42 53.98
CA MET A 78 -24.18 52.98 52.67
C MET A 78 -23.06 52.92 51.63
N LYS A 79 -22.18 53.93 51.58
CA LYS A 79 -21.01 53.92 50.68
C LYS A 79 -20.03 52.80 51.04
N ALA A 80 -19.76 52.58 52.33
CA ALA A 80 -18.90 51.49 52.78
C ALA A 80 -19.47 50.11 52.39
N HIS A 81 -20.77 49.91 52.56
CA HIS A 81 -21.46 48.69 52.15
C HIS A 81 -21.41 48.47 50.63
N ALA A 82 -21.67 49.52 49.84
CA ALA A 82 -21.55 49.44 48.38
C ALA A 82 -20.13 49.10 47.92
N ASN A 83 -19.11 49.73 48.52
CA ASN A 83 -17.71 49.45 48.24
C ASN A 83 -17.32 48.01 48.62
N LYS A 84 -17.82 47.48 49.74
CA LYS A 84 -17.60 46.10 50.15
C LYS A 84 -18.15 45.12 49.12
N ILE A 85 -19.38 45.31 48.65
CA ILE A 85 -19.98 44.46 47.60
C ILE A 85 -19.18 44.55 46.30
N ALA A 86 -18.76 45.76 45.90
CA ALA A 86 -17.96 45.94 44.69
C ALA A 86 -16.59 45.23 44.79
N ALA A 87 -15.93 45.30 45.94
CA ALA A 87 -14.68 44.61 46.20
C ALA A 87 -14.85 43.07 46.18
N GLU A 88 -15.90 42.55 46.82
CA GLU A 88 -16.22 41.11 46.79
C GLU A 88 -16.49 40.61 45.36
N LYS A 89 -17.29 41.36 44.58
CA LYS A 89 -17.55 41.03 43.17
C LYS A 89 -16.27 41.06 42.33
N SER A 90 -15.42 42.06 42.54
CA SER A 90 -14.12 42.16 41.86
C SER A 90 -13.22 40.98 42.20
N ALA A 91 -13.17 40.56 43.48
CA ALA A 91 -12.37 39.42 43.92
C ALA A 91 -12.85 38.10 43.31
N ILE A 92 -14.18 37.88 43.22
CA ILE A 92 -14.75 36.70 42.56
C ILE A 92 -14.37 36.68 41.06
N ASN A 93 -14.48 37.82 40.38
CA ASN A 93 -14.11 37.93 38.97
C ASN A 93 -12.60 37.70 38.74
N ALA A 94 -11.75 38.24 39.61
CA ALA A 94 -10.31 38.02 39.55
C ALA A 94 -9.99 36.52 39.68
N ARG A 95 -10.56 35.84 40.69
CA ARG A 95 -10.39 34.40 40.88
C ARG A 95 -10.87 33.59 39.68
N ARG A 96 -12.00 33.97 39.08
CA ARG A 96 -12.50 33.31 37.87
C ARG A 96 -11.54 33.48 36.69
N SER A 97 -11.00 34.69 36.50
CA SER A 97 -10.01 34.96 35.46
C SER A 97 -8.71 34.19 35.67
N GLU A 98 -8.24 34.05 36.91
CA GLU A 98 -7.04 33.28 37.26
C GLU A 98 -7.20 31.79 36.95
N LEU A 99 -8.37 31.22 37.22
CA LEU A 99 -8.69 29.83 36.86
C LEU A 99 -8.67 29.62 35.35
N GLU A 100 -9.25 30.55 34.58
CA GLU A 100 -9.24 30.45 33.11
C GLU A 100 -7.84 30.61 32.54
N VAL A 101 -7.03 31.52 33.08
CA VAL A 101 -5.61 31.66 32.69
C VAL A 101 -4.84 30.37 32.98
N SER A 102 -5.11 29.72 34.12
CA SER A 102 -4.48 28.45 34.46
C SER A 102 -4.90 27.34 33.50
N ARG A 103 -6.20 27.23 33.20
CA ARG A 103 -6.74 26.27 32.22
C ARG A 103 -6.11 26.46 30.83
N LEU A 104 -6.00 27.70 30.37
CA LEU A 104 -5.40 28.01 29.07
C LEU A 104 -3.89 27.73 29.03
N LYS A 105 -3.18 27.89 30.16
CA LYS A 105 -1.78 27.49 30.26
C LYS A 105 -1.62 25.97 30.16
N ASP A 106 -2.47 25.21 30.82
CA ASP A 106 -2.46 23.74 30.75
C ASP A 106 -2.82 23.24 29.34
N GLU A 107 -3.76 23.90 28.67
CA GLU A 107 -4.09 23.60 27.28
C GLU A 107 -2.94 23.93 26.33
N LEU A 108 -2.24 25.06 26.55
CA LEU A 108 -1.06 25.43 25.78
C LEU A 108 0.09 24.45 25.97
N THR A 109 0.33 23.95 27.18
CA THR A 109 1.38 22.94 27.43
C THR A 109 1.03 21.60 26.79
N ARG A 110 -0.23 21.17 26.88
CA ARG A 110 -0.73 19.98 26.16
C ARG A 110 -0.53 20.09 24.65
N LEU A 111 -0.97 21.20 24.04
CA LEU A 111 -0.83 21.41 22.60
C LEU A 111 0.65 21.47 22.16
N LYS A 112 1.54 22.01 22.99
CA LYS A 112 2.99 21.97 22.72
C LYS A 112 3.55 20.55 22.76
N ALA A 113 3.11 19.72 23.69
CA ALA A 113 3.50 18.30 23.74
C ALA A 113 3.00 17.55 22.48
N GLU A 114 1.73 17.74 22.11
CA GLU A 114 1.16 17.13 20.89
C GLU A 114 1.89 17.58 19.62
N LEU A 115 2.33 18.84 19.57
CA LEU A 115 3.11 19.35 18.44
C LEU A 115 4.50 18.69 18.35
N LEU A 116 5.14 18.43 19.49
CA LEU A 116 6.41 17.70 19.54
C LEU A 116 6.22 16.25 19.08
N ASP A 117 5.20 15.56 19.60
CA ASP A 117 4.87 14.19 19.20
C ASP A 117 4.57 14.10 17.70
N PHE A 118 3.83 15.07 17.17
CA PHE A 118 3.56 15.16 15.73
C PHE A 118 4.84 15.37 14.91
N SER A 119 5.78 16.18 15.42
CA SER A 119 7.07 16.40 14.75
C SER A 119 7.92 15.12 14.72
N ASP A 120 7.93 14.34 15.79
CA ASP A 120 8.63 13.05 15.86
C ASP A 120 7.98 12.00 14.95
N ALA A 121 6.65 11.97 14.90
CA ALA A 121 5.91 11.13 13.95
C ALA A 121 6.25 11.50 12.50
N LYS A 122 6.33 12.80 12.17
CA LYS A 122 6.72 13.28 10.84
C LYS A 122 8.14 12.86 10.48
N ILE A 123 9.10 12.97 11.39
CA ILE A 123 10.48 12.50 11.19
C ILE A 123 10.48 10.99 10.91
N SER A 124 9.68 10.23 11.64
CA SER A 124 9.57 8.78 11.47
C SER A 124 9.00 8.41 10.10
N VAL A 125 7.97 9.12 9.63
CA VAL A 125 7.41 8.94 8.29
C VAL A 125 8.46 9.19 7.20
N VAL A 126 9.22 10.27 7.29
CA VAL A 126 10.30 10.58 6.32
C VAL A 126 11.34 9.46 6.28
N LYS A 127 11.76 8.94 7.45
CA LYS A 127 12.69 7.80 7.51
C LYS A 127 12.10 6.53 6.89
N CYS A 128 10.82 6.26 7.11
CA CYS A 128 10.14 5.13 6.48
C CYS A 128 10.05 5.30 4.96
N GLU A 129 9.80 6.52 4.46
CA GLU A 129 9.78 6.82 3.02
C GLU A 129 11.16 6.59 2.38
N GLU A 130 12.24 7.02 3.03
CA GLU A 130 13.62 6.77 2.57
C GLU A 130 13.93 5.27 2.50
N GLN A 131 13.55 4.51 3.52
CA GLN A 131 13.71 3.05 3.54
C GLN A 131 12.90 2.36 2.44
N LEU A 132 11.67 2.82 2.22
CA LEU A 132 10.79 2.28 1.18
C LEU A 132 11.33 2.59 -0.22
N ALA A 133 11.89 3.78 -0.43
CA ALA A 133 12.56 4.15 -1.67
C ALA A 133 13.78 3.26 -1.95
N GLU A 134 14.62 3.01 -0.95
CA GLU A 134 15.79 2.14 -1.08
C GLU A 134 15.39 0.68 -1.36
N LEU A 135 14.42 0.13 -0.62
CA LEU A 135 13.88 -1.21 -0.89
C LEU A 135 13.28 -1.31 -2.29
N THR A 136 12.59 -0.27 -2.76
CA THR A 136 12.04 -0.23 -4.11
C THR A 136 13.16 -0.21 -5.17
N LYS A 137 14.25 0.51 -4.92
CA LYS A 137 15.42 0.52 -5.80
C LYS A 137 16.07 -0.87 -5.87
N GLN A 138 16.32 -1.50 -4.72
CA GLN A 138 16.87 -2.86 -4.65
C GLN A 138 15.98 -3.88 -5.35
N ASN A 139 14.66 -3.77 -5.20
CA ASN A 139 13.71 -4.65 -5.88
C ASN A 139 13.77 -4.47 -7.41
N ARG A 140 13.89 -3.24 -7.91
CA ARG A 140 14.08 -2.98 -9.35
C ARG A 140 15.39 -3.58 -9.88
N GLU A 141 16.48 -3.48 -9.12
CA GLU A 141 17.77 -4.08 -9.48
C GLU A 141 17.68 -5.61 -9.54
N LEU A 142 17.06 -6.23 -8.53
CA LEU A 142 16.84 -7.68 -8.51
C LEU A 142 15.94 -8.13 -9.67
N GLU A 143 14.89 -7.38 -9.98
CA GLU A 143 14.00 -7.68 -11.11
C GLU A 143 14.75 -7.57 -12.45
N SER A 144 15.62 -6.57 -12.61
CA SER A 144 16.47 -6.43 -13.80
C SER A 144 17.44 -7.61 -13.95
N ILE A 145 18.08 -8.04 -12.86
CA ILE A 145 18.97 -9.21 -12.86
C ILE A 145 18.17 -10.47 -13.20
N ARG A 146 17.00 -10.66 -12.58
CA ARG A 146 16.12 -11.80 -12.85
C ARG A 146 15.73 -11.87 -14.33
N GLN A 147 15.33 -10.75 -14.92
CA GLN A 147 14.97 -10.69 -16.33
C GLN A 147 16.17 -10.98 -17.24
N SER A 148 17.35 -10.43 -16.93
CA SER A 148 18.57 -10.72 -17.68
C SER A 148 18.95 -12.20 -17.62
N GLN A 149 18.81 -12.83 -16.45
CA GLN A 149 19.08 -14.26 -16.27
C GLN A 149 18.05 -15.11 -17.00
N ALA A 150 16.76 -14.76 -16.93
CA ALA A 150 15.70 -15.46 -17.65
C ALA A 150 15.92 -15.41 -19.17
N ASN A 151 16.27 -14.24 -19.71
CA ASN A 151 16.64 -14.10 -21.12
C ASN A 151 17.85 -14.97 -21.46
N LYS A 152 18.87 -15.00 -20.60
CA LYS A 152 20.07 -15.80 -20.85
C LYS A 152 19.78 -17.31 -20.85
N ILE A 153 18.93 -17.76 -19.94
CA ILE A 153 18.48 -19.14 -19.89
C ILE A 153 17.71 -19.48 -21.17
N ALA A 154 16.79 -18.61 -21.62
CA ALA A 154 16.05 -18.82 -22.87
C ALA A 154 16.99 -18.96 -24.08
N GLU A 155 17.97 -18.06 -24.23
CA GLU A 155 18.98 -18.16 -25.30
C GLU A 155 19.78 -19.47 -25.26
N LEU A 156 20.19 -19.91 -24.07
CA LEU A 156 20.97 -21.13 -23.92
C LEU A 156 20.14 -22.38 -24.20
N THR A 157 18.88 -22.39 -23.76
CA THR A 157 17.93 -23.46 -24.08
C THR A 157 17.70 -23.56 -25.58
N GLU A 158 17.47 -22.43 -26.28
CA GLU A 158 17.31 -22.41 -27.75
C GLU A 158 18.56 -22.95 -28.46
N LYS A 159 19.76 -22.53 -28.03
CA LYS A 159 21.03 -23.05 -28.59
C LYS A 159 21.19 -24.55 -28.36
N MET A 160 20.84 -25.04 -27.16
CA MET A 160 20.88 -26.46 -26.86
C MET A 160 19.89 -27.25 -27.72
N GLU A 161 18.67 -26.74 -27.92
CA GLU A 161 17.67 -27.38 -28.78
C GLU A 161 18.13 -27.45 -30.23
N LEU A 162 18.68 -26.35 -30.77
CA LEU A 162 19.27 -26.33 -32.11
C LEU A 162 20.41 -27.34 -32.25
N GLN A 163 21.35 -27.36 -31.32
CA GLN A 163 22.46 -28.32 -31.35
C GLN A 163 21.97 -29.77 -31.24
N THR A 164 20.98 -30.03 -30.38
CA THR A 164 20.40 -31.38 -30.23
C THR A 164 19.71 -31.84 -31.52
N ASN A 165 19.01 -30.93 -32.20
CA ASN A 165 18.39 -31.21 -33.49
C ASN A 165 19.45 -31.48 -34.58
N GLU A 166 20.49 -30.63 -34.67
CA GLU A 166 21.61 -30.82 -35.60
C GLU A 166 22.34 -32.16 -35.37
N ASP A 167 22.61 -32.51 -34.12
CA ASP A 167 23.24 -33.79 -33.75
C ASP A 167 22.33 -34.98 -34.10
N SER A 168 21.02 -34.86 -33.89
CA SER A 168 20.05 -35.89 -34.27
C SER A 168 19.96 -36.07 -35.79
N ASP A 169 19.92 -34.97 -36.55
CA ASP A 169 19.89 -34.99 -38.02
C ASP A 169 21.18 -35.56 -38.60
N ASN A 170 22.34 -35.17 -38.06
CA ASN A 170 23.64 -35.72 -38.44
C ASN A 170 23.71 -37.22 -38.16
N ARG A 171 23.22 -37.66 -37.00
CA ARG A 171 23.13 -39.09 -36.68
C ARG A 171 22.22 -39.83 -37.67
N SER A 172 21.05 -39.29 -38.00
CA SER A 172 20.14 -39.90 -38.98
C SER A 172 20.80 -40.03 -40.35
N ARG A 173 21.50 -38.98 -40.81
CA ARG A 173 22.25 -38.99 -42.07
C ARG A 173 23.35 -40.04 -42.09
N LEU A 174 24.16 -40.13 -41.03
CA LEU A 174 25.21 -41.15 -40.91
C LEU A 174 24.64 -42.57 -40.86
N GLU A 175 23.50 -42.76 -40.21
CA GLU A 175 22.79 -44.06 -40.19
C GLU A 175 22.28 -44.44 -41.59
N GLU A 176 21.75 -43.49 -42.35
CA GLU A 176 21.32 -43.69 -43.74
C GLU A 176 22.50 -44.02 -44.67
N GLU A 177 23.61 -43.28 -44.55
CA GLU A 177 24.85 -43.53 -45.30
C GLU A 177 25.42 -44.92 -44.98
N CYS A 178 25.48 -45.29 -43.69
CA CYS A 178 25.90 -46.63 -43.27
C CYS A 178 25.00 -47.73 -43.88
N LYS A 179 23.68 -47.54 -43.88
CA LYS A 179 22.72 -48.49 -44.48
C LYS A 179 22.95 -48.61 -46.00
N CYS A 180 23.18 -47.49 -46.68
CA CYS A 180 23.48 -47.47 -48.11
C CYS A 180 24.76 -48.26 -48.43
N LEU A 181 25.85 -47.96 -47.71
CA LEU A 181 27.13 -48.68 -47.85
C LEU A 181 27.00 -50.18 -47.52
N MET A 182 26.23 -50.55 -46.50
CA MET A 182 25.94 -51.95 -46.21
C MET A 182 25.21 -52.65 -47.36
N ASN A 183 24.23 -51.99 -47.97
CA ASN A 183 23.48 -52.53 -49.10
C ASN A 183 24.37 -52.70 -50.34
N GLU A 184 25.23 -51.72 -50.63
CA GLU A 184 26.23 -51.80 -51.70
C GLU A 184 27.24 -52.92 -51.46
N LEU A 185 27.74 -53.05 -50.23
CA LEU A 185 28.65 -54.13 -49.83
C LEU A 185 27.98 -55.51 -49.97
N GLN A 186 26.70 -55.63 -49.60
CA GLN A 186 25.95 -56.86 -49.79
C GLN A 186 25.72 -57.17 -51.27
N SER A 187 25.41 -56.16 -52.08
CA SER A 187 25.21 -56.28 -53.53
C SER A 187 26.50 -56.73 -54.24
N THR A 188 27.61 -56.06 -53.97
CA THR A 188 28.94 -56.41 -54.50
C THR A 188 29.36 -57.81 -54.10
N ARG A 189 29.13 -58.21 -52.83
CA ARG A 189 29.37 -59.58 -52.38
C ARG A 189 28.55 -60.61 -53.17
N LYS A 190 27.26 -60.37 -53.39
CA LYS A 190 26.41 -61.25 -54.21
C LYS A 190 26.93 -61.35 -55.66
N SER A 191 27.31 -60.22 -56.25
CA SER A 191 27.90 -60.19 -57.60
C SER A 191 29.21 -60.98 -57.68
N MET A 192 30.09 -60.83 -56.68
CA MET A 192 31.34 -61.57 -56.59
C MET A 192 31.11 -63.08 -56.44
N GLU A 193 30.15 -63.50 -55.61
CA GLU A 193 29.76 -64.91 -55.49
C GLU A 193 29.17 -65.46 -56.80
N GLN A 194 28.44 -64.65 -57.57
CA GLN A 194 27.94 -65.05 -58.89
C GLN A 194 29.08 -65.21 -59.91
N LEU A 195 30.03 -64.28 -59.94
CA LEU A 195 31.23 -64.37 -60.79
C LEU A 195 32.04 -65.64 -60.46
N GLN A 196 32.27 -65.92 -59.17
CA GLN A 196 32.95 -67.15 -58.73
C GLN A 196 32.23 -68.44 -59.16
N ARG A 197 30.88 -68.45 -59.14
CA ARG A 197 30.10 -69.59 -59.66
C ARG A 197 30.30 -69.75 -61.17
N SER A 198 30.17 -68.65 -61.93
CA SER A 198 30.34 -68.68 -63.39
C SER A 198 31.77 -69.05 -63.82
N GLU A 199 32.78 -68.60 -63.08
CA GLU A 199 34.19 -68.96 -63.28
C GLU A 199 34.38 -70.47 -63.10
N ARG A 200 33.81 -71.03 -62.02
CA ARG A 200 33.86 -72.48 -61.78
C ARG A 200 33.21 -73.26 -62.91
N GLU A 201 32.01 -72.87 -63.34
CA GLU A 201 31.31 -73.51 -64.47
C GLU A 201 32.12 -73.43 -65.77
N LEU A 202 32.76 -72.29 -66.06
CA LEU A 202 33.64 -72.12 -67.22
C LEU A 202 34.89 -73.01 -67.14
N LEU A 203 35.50 -73.12 -65.97
CA LEU A 203 36.65 -74.01 -65.74
C LEU A 203 36.25 -75.49 -65.90
N GLU A 204 35.09 -75.88 -65.35
CA GLU A 204 34.52 -77.23 -65.50
C GLU A 204 34.19 -77.53 -66.97
N PHE A 205 33.57 -76.59 -67.69
CA PHE A 205 33.29 -76.72 -69.13
C PHE A 205 34.59 -76.85 -69.93
N ARG A 206 35.58 -76.00 -69.66
CA ARG A 206 36.90 -76.06 -70.29
C ARG A 206 37.55 -77.43 -70.09
N ALA A 207 37.53 -77.95 -68.87
CA ALA A 207 38.06 -79.29 -68.56
C ALA A 207 37.27 -80.40 -69.27
N LEU A 208 35.94 -80.29 -69.35
CA LEU A 208 35.10 -81.24 -70.08
C LEU A 208 35.43 -81.27 -71.58
N VAL A 209 35.48 -80.10 -72.23
CA VAL A 209 35.82 -79.98 -73.66
C VAL A 209 37.24 -80.48 -73.91
N GLY A 210 38.20 -80.14 -73.05
CA GLY A 210 39.55 -80.68 -73.09
C GLY A 210 39.57 -82.21 -73.12
N ARG A 211 38.88 -82.85 -72.16
CA ARG A 211 38.75 -84.32 -72.11
C ARG A 211 38.09 -84.90 -73.35
N LEU A 212 37.02 -84.28 -73.87
CA LEU A 212 36.34 -84.74 -75.09
C LEU A 212 37.26 -84.69 -76.33
N LEU A 213 38.23 -83.78 -76.35
CA LEU A 213 39.23 -83.65 -77.43
C LEU A 213 40.49 -84.49 -77.19
N GLY A 214 40.56 -85.22 -76.07
CA GLY A 214 41.75 -85.97 -75.66
C GLY A 214 42.93 -85.09 -75.25
N LEU A 215 42.67 -83.85 -74.84
CA LEU A 215 43.65 -82.90 -74.33
C LEU A 215 43.59 -82.88 -72.79
N ASP A 216 44.76 -82.90 -72.14
CA ASP A 216 44.83 -82.75 -70.68
C ASP A 216 45.01 -81.27 -70.31
N THR A 217 43.89 -80.60 -70.01
CA THR A 217 43.80 -79.15 -69.77
C THR A 217 44.66 -78.61 -68.64
N GLU A 218 45.14 -79.45 -67.71
CA GLU A 218 46.01 -79.01 -66.59
C GLU A 218 47.49 -78.90 -67.00
N LEU A 219 47.87 -79.56 -68.10
CA LEU A 219 49.25 -79.60 -68.61
C LEU A 219 49.51 -78.62 -69.76
N LEU A 220 48.48 -77.93 -70.27
CA LEU A 220 48.64 -76.94 -71.36
C LEU A 220 48.94 -75.55 -70.81
N THR A 221 49.88 -74.86 -71.45
CA THR A 221 50.26 -73.48 -71.12
C THR A 221 49.22 -72.47 -71.62
N VAL A 222 48.52 -72.76 -72.73
CA VAL A 222 47.45 -71.93 -73.28
C VAL A 222 46.22 -72.77 -73.64
N PRO A 223 45.49 -73.31 -72.65
CA PRO A 223 44.45 -74.33 -72.87
C PRO A 223 43.37 -73.94 -73.88
N ASN A 224 42.93 -72.66 -73.88
CA ASN A 224 41.88 -72.20 -74.78
C ASN A 224 42.32 -72.20 -76.26
N TYR A 225 43.57 -71.81 -76.53
CA TYR A 225 44.11 -71.78 -77.90
C TYR A 225 44.24 -73.19 -78.48
N ASP A 226 44.73 -74.12 -77.68
CA ASP A 226 44.92 -75.52 -78.08
C ASP A 226 43.59 -76.25 -78.28
N ILE A 227 42.60 -76.01 -77.42
CA ILE A 227 41.22 -76.50 -77.59
C ILE A 227 40.63 -75.97 -78.91
N ILE A 228 40.74 -74.67 -79.17
CA ILE A 228 40.22 -74.04 -80.39
C ILE A 228 40.91 -74.62 -81.62
N SER A 229 42.24 -74.70 -81.63
CA SER A 229 43.03 -75.25 -82.74
C SER A 229 42.65 -76.70 -83.07
N ARG A 230 42.39 -77.52 -82.03
CA ARG A 230 41.97 -78.92 -82.22
C ARG A 230 40.55 -79.02 -82.77
N LEU A 231 39.63 -78.17 -82.29
CA LEU A 231 38.27 -78.08 -82.84
C LEU A 231 38.28 -77.61 -84.29
N GLU A 232 39.05 -76.58 -84.62
CA GLU A 232 39.22 -76.11 -86.01
C GLU A 232 39.77 -77.21 -86.92
N THR A 233 40.74 -78.00 -86.45
CA THR A 233 41.26 -79.15 -87.19
C THR A 233 40.19 -80.21 -87.45
N ILE A 234 39.33 -80.49 -86.47
CA ILE A 234 38.21 -81.44 -86.60
C ILE A 234 37.13 -80.90 -87.55
N ILE A 235 36.77 -79.61 -87.41
CA ILE A 235 35.76 -78.95 -88.24
C ILE A 235 36.24 -78.88 -89.69
N THR A 236 37.48 -78.48 -89.92
CA THR A 236 38.07 -78.45 -91.27
C THR A 236 38.14 -79.85 -91.89
N HIS A 237 38.48 -80.89 -91.12
CA HIS A 237 38.38 -82.27 -91.60
C HIS A 237 36.93 -82.67 -91.96
N HIS A 238 35.95 -82.32 -91.12
CA HIS A 238 34.55 -82.63 -91.38
C HIS A 238 33.98 -81.86 -92.58
N GLN A 239 34.35 -80.58 -92.74
CA GLN A 239 34.00 -79.75 -93.90
C GLN A 239 34.64 -80.30 -95.17
N PHE A 240 35.91 -80.74 -95.12
CA PHE A 240 36.58 -81.40 -96.22
C PHE A 240 35.93 -82.74 -96.61
N ILE A 241 35.34 -83.46 -95.65
CA ILE A 241 34.56 -84.69 -95.89
C ILE A 241 33.17 -84.37 -96.48
N HIS A 242 32.52 -83.32 -96.01
CA HIS A 242 31.18 -82.91 -96.48
C HIS A 242 31.22 -82.27 -97.88
N ASP A 243 32.27 -81.52 -98.21
CA ASP A 243 32.49 -80.93 -99.55
C ASP A 243 32.83 -81.98 -100.62
N ASN A 244 33.31 -83.18 -100.21
CA ASN A 244 33.51 -84.32 -101.11
C ASN A 244 32.29 -85.27 -101.20
N SER A 245 31.24 -85.04 -100.41
CA SER A 245 30.04 -85.90 -100.37
C SER A 245 28.77 -85.14 -100.78
N MET A 246 28.84 -84.38 -101.88
CA MET A 246 27.66 -83.89 -102.61
C MET A 246 27.80 -84.18 -104.11
N LEU A 247 27.57 -85.45 -104.46
CA LEU A 247 27.24 -85.91 -105.81
C LEU A 247 26.05 -86.89 -105.69
N SER A 248 24.88 -86.37 -105.34
CA SER A 248 23.52 -86.80 -105.75
C SER A 248 22.46 -86.41 -104.71
N HIS A 249 21.65 -85.39 -104.98
CA HIS A 249 20.24 -85.54 -105.35
C HIS A 249 19.60 -84.16 -105.58
N MET A 250 18.71 -84.13 -106.56
CA MET A 250 18.02 -82.99 -107.15
C MET A 250 17.05 -82.22 -106.23
N ASN A 251 16.93 -80.93 -106.57
CA ASN A 251 15.85 -79.95 -106.38
C ASN A 251 14.42 -80.50 -106.17
N ASP A 252 13.63 -79.91 -105.28
CA ASP A 252 12.64 -78.88 -105.68
C ASP A 252 11.99 -78.08 -104.53
N ALA A 253 11.95 -76.77 -104.78
CA ALA A 253 11.13 -75.65 -104.31
C ALA A 253 10.17 -75.79 -103.09
N HIS A 254 10.29 -74.88 -102.11
CA HIS A 254 9.44 -73.66 -101.99
C HIS A 254 9.85 -72.79 -100.77
N SER A 255 10.25 -71.55 -101.07
CA SER A 255 10.22 -70.38 -100.17
C SER A 255 8.84 -69.69 -100.33
N PRO A 256 8.29 -68.88 -99.39
CA PRO A 256 8.79 -67.52 -99.07
C PRO A 256 8.79 -67.17 -97.55
N ASN A 257 9.79 -66.47 -97.02
CA ASN A 257 9.95 -65.00 -97.01
C ASN A 257 8.95 -64.25 -96.12
N ARG A 258 9.43 -63.64 -95.03
CA ARG A 258 9.40 -62.18 -94.75
C ARG A 258 10.00 -61.92 -93.35
N LYS A 259 11.13 -61.20 -93.25
CA LYS A 259 11.26 -59.73 -93.12
C LYS A 259 10.67 -59.25 -91.78
N SER A 260 11.33 -58.45 -90.93
CA SER A 260 12.47 -57.55 -91.13
C SER A 260 12.68 -56.75 -89.83
N SER A 261 13.90 -56.22 -89.64
CA SER A 261 14.23 -54.84 -89.18
C SER A 261 13.72 -54.39 -87.79
N SER A 262 14.38 -53.55 -87.00
CA SER A 262 15.54 -52.65 -87.10
C SER A 262 15.67 -52.03 -85.70
N LEU A 263 16.88 -51.73 -85.19
CA LEU A 263 17.46 -50.38 -85.20
C LEU A 263 16.43 -49.31 -84.78
N THR A 264 16.52 -48.62 -83.65
CA THR A 264 17.46 -47.54 -83.28
C THR A 264 16.88 -46.88 -82.02
N LYS A 265 17.66 -46.61 -80.97
CA LYS A 265 18.44 -45.38 -80.71
C LYS A 265 17.62 -44.25 -80.07
N ASP A 266 18.15 -43.82 -78.92
CA ASP A 266 18.30 -42.43 -78.46
C ASP A 266 17.18 -41.68 -77.70
N THR A 267 17.61 -41.25 -76.50
CA THR A 267 17.43 -39.95 -75.81
C THR A 267 16.06 -39.29 -75.64
N GLY A 268 15.81 -38.81 -74.41
CA GLY A 268 15.02 -37.58 -74.21
C GLY A 268 14.26 -37.44 -72.90
N LEU A 269 14.76 -36.55 -72.04
CA LEU A 269 14.05 -35.79 -71.00
C LEU A 269 12.57 -35.48 -71.31
N GLN A 270 11.67 -35.51 -70.31
CA GLN A 270 11.13 -34.34 -69.57
C GLN A 270 9.82 -34.66 -68.81
N ARG A 271 9.80 -34.25 -67.51
CA ARG A 271 8.73 -33.57 -66.76
C ARG A 271 7.27 -33.60 -67.27
N ASN A 272 6.30 -33.93 -66.41
CA ASN A 272 5.50 -32.96 -65.61
C ASN A 272 4.26 -33.58 -64.89
N THR A 273 4.12 -33.18 -63.62
CA THR A 273 2.92 -32.76 -62.84
C THR A 273 1.60 -33.56 -62.75
N THR A 274 1.11 -33.54 -61.49
CA THR A 274 -0.28 -33.50 -60.96
C THR A 274 -1.16 -34.75 -61.04
N ALA A 275 -1.56 -35.26 -59.86
CA ALA A 275 -2.96 -35.23 -59.41
C ALA A 275 -3.09 -35.72 -57.96
N ASP A 276 -3.92 -35.00 -57.21
CA ASP A 276 -4.41 -35.26 -55.86
C ASP A 276 -5.02 -36.65 -55.68
N CYS A 277 -4.91 -37.20 -54.46
CA CYS A 277 -5.90 -38.12 -53.89
C CYS A 277 -5.90 -37.98 -52.36
N TYR A 278 -6.90 -37.26 -51.85
CA TYR A 278 -7.44 -37.43 -50.50
C TYR A 278 -7.86 -38.89 -50.28
N MET A 279 -7.51 -39.49 -49.14
CA MET A 279 -8.41 -40.38 -48.40
C MET A 279 -8.05 -40.37 -46.91
N ALA A 280 -9.09 -40.23 -46.11
CA ALA A 280 -9.08 -40.13 -44.66
C ALA A 280 -9.26 -41.50 -43.97
N GLY A 281 -8.65 -41.64 -42.79
CA GLY A 281 -9.08 -42.46 -41.63
C GLY A 281 -8.56 -43.91 -41.56
N PRO A 282 -8.74 -44.64 -40.43
CA PRO A 282 -9.09 -44.20 -39.07
C PRO A 282 -8.33 -44.91 -37.90
N HIS A 283 -8.57 -44.46 -36.67
CA HIS A 283 -8.35 -45.13 -35.36
C HIS A 283 -6.91 -45.36 -34.83
N THR A 284 -6.55 -44.63 -33.76
CA THR A 284 -6.38 -45.26 -32.44
C THR A 284 -6.77 -44.27 -31.33
N ALA A 285 -7.77 -44.67 -30.56
CA ALA A 285 -8.14 -44.02 -29.32
C ALA A 285 -7.06 -44.32 -28.25
N LYS A 286 -6.56 -43.28 -27.57
CA LYS A 286 -5.91 -43.43 -26.27
C LYS A 286 -6.73 -42.72 -25.21
N THR A 287 -7.39 -43.56 -24.44
CA THR A 287 -8.07 -43.32 -23.18
C THR A 287 -7.11 -42.70 -22.14
N ARG A 288 -7.57 -41.59 -21.56
CA ARG A 288 -7.66 -41.35 -20.11
C ARG A 288 -6.52 -41.91 -19.23
N SER A 289 -5.65 -41.02 -18.75
CA SER A 289 -5.18 -41.05 -17.36
C SER A 289 -4.84 -39.65 -16.87
N LYS A 290 -5.81 -39.02 -16.21
CA LYS A 290 -5.59 -37.94 -15.25
C LYS A 290 -5.36 -38.63 -13.91
N GLN A 291 -4.14 -38.60 -13.38
CA GLN A 291 -3.86 -38.47 -11.95
C GLN A 291 -2.35 -38.47 -11.68
N ALA A 292 -1.99 -37.73 -10.63
CA ALA A 292 -0.77 -37.84 -9.83
C ALA A 292 0.49 -37.09 -10.30
N TRP A 293 0.44 -35.75 -10.33
CA TRP A 293 1.59 -34.91 -9.95
C TRP A 293 1.10 -33.67 -9.19
N THR A 294 0.58 -33.89 -7.98
CA THR A 294 0.50 -32.87 -6.93
C THR A 294 1.00 -33.54 -5.66
N ASN A 295 2.21 -33.17 -5.24
CA ASN A 295 2.70 -33.17 -3.85
C ASN A 295 4.22 -33.17 -3.88
N THR A 296 4.82 -31.98 -3.89
CA THR A 296 6.16 -31.65 -3.37
C THR A 296 6.40 -30.14 -3.59
N CYS A 297 5.42 -29.29 -3.25
CA CYS A 297 5.65 -27.85 -3.18
C CYS A 297 4.69 -27.17 -2.18
N GLU A 298 4.49 -27.79 -1.02
CA GLU A 298 3.78 -27.14 0.09
C GLU A 298 4.69 -26.78 1.28
N ASP A 299 5.89 -27.36 1.39
CA ASP A 299 6.77 -27.10 2.54
C ASP A 299 7.69 -25.88 2.37
N CYS A 300 7.99 -25.44 1.15
CA CYS A 300 8.72 -24.17 0.94
C CYS A 300 7.84 -22.94 1.24
N SER A 301 6.54 -23.00 0.94
CA SER A 301 5.61 -21.88 1.18
C SER A 301 5.24 -21.71 2.67
N LYS A 302 5.30 -22.78 3.48
CA LYS A 302 5.03 -22.71 4.92
C LYS A 302 6.21 -22.16 5.73
N SER A 303 7.46 -22.42 5.29
CA SER A 303 8.67 -21.88 5.92
C SER A 303 8.81 -20.36 5.71
N CYS A 304 8.57 -19.88 4.49
CA CYS A 304 8.68 -18.45 4.16
C CYS A 304 7.59 -17.61 4.88
N ASN A 305 6.37 -18.15 5.02
CA ASN A 305 5.28 -17.45 5.71
C ASN A 305 5.43 -17.43 7.25
N ARG A 306 6.18 -18.35 7.86
CA ARG A 306 6.50 -18.31 9.30
C ARG A 306 7.52 -17.23 9.63
N SER A 307 8.58 -17.13 8.83
CA SER A 307 9.65 -16.14 9.04
C SER A 307 9.17 -14.69 8.92
N VAL A 308 8.23 -14.43 7.99
CA VAL A 308 7.62 -13.09 7.83
C VAL A 308 6.68 -12.77 8.99
N ARG A 309 5.92 -13.76 9.49
CA ARG A 309 4.99 -13.56 10.63
C ARG A 309 5.75 -13.31 11.93
N ASP A 310 6.80 -14.07 12.21
CA ASP A 310 7.65 -13.89 13.40
C ASP A 310 8.40 -12.55 13.37
N SER A 311 8.79 -12.06 12.19
CA SER A 311 9.40 -10.74 12.04
C SER A 311 8.40 -9.61 12.27
N LEU A 312 7.16 -9.76 11.81
CA LEU A 312 6.10 -8.77 12.01
C LEU A 312 5.66 -8.69 13.48
N GLU A 313 5.57 -9.82 14.18
CA GLU A 313 5.26 -9.90 15.62
C GLU A 313 6.34 -9.19 16.45
N LYS A 314 7.62 -9.39 16.09
CA LYS A 314 8.78 -8.80 16.77
C LYS A 314 8.93 -7.29 16.54
N TYR A 315 8.41 -6.77 15.42
CA TYR A 315 8.29 -5.32 15.18
C TYR A 315 7.10 -4.71 15.94
N ARG A 316 5.99 -5.45 16.08
CA ARG A 316 4.81 -5.00 16.83
C ARG A 316 5.09 -4.84 18.32
N GLU A 317 5.88 -5.75 18.88
CA GLU A 317 6.28 -5.75 20.30
C GLU A 317 7.31 -4.64 20.62
N LYS A 318 8.05 -4.15 19.61
CA LYS A 318 8.98 -3.02 19.74
C LYS A 318 8.32 -1.64 19.62
N CYS A 319 7.20 -1.52 18.91
CA CYS A 319 6.52 -0.24 18.70
C CYS A 319 5.44 0.07 19.76
N HIS A 320 4.99 -0.92 20.54
CA HIS A 320 4.06 -0.71 21.65
C HIS A 320 4.46 -1.56 22.87
N PRO A 321 5.33 -1.05 23.76
CA PRO A 321 5.50 -1.65 25.08
C PRO A 321 4.16 -1.56 25.79
N SER A 322 3.57 -2.72 26.13
CA SER A 322 2.34 -2.78 26.91
C SER A 322 2.65 -2.35 28.35
N GLU A 323 2.71 -1.05 28.61
CA GLU A 323 2.78 -0.51 29.97
C GLU A 323 1.44 -0.77 30.68
N SER A 324 1.37 -1.91 31.36
CA SER A 324 0.34 -2.17 32.35
C SER A 324 0.56 -1.25 33.56
N ILE A 325 -0.05 -0.06 33.52
CA ILE A 325 -0.14 0.83 34.68
C ILE A 325 -0.99 0.12 35.74
N LYS A 326 -0.31 -0.48 36.72
CA LYS A 326 -0.94 -1.00 37.94
C LYS A 326 -1.44 0.20 38.75
N HIS A 327 -2.75 0.39 38.77
CA HIS A 327 -3.40 1.38 39.61
C HIS A 327 -3.33 0.92 41.07
N ASP A 328 -2.59 1.66 41.91
CA ASP A 328 -2.56 1.47 43.36
C ASP A 328 -3.78 2.18 43.98
N PRO A 329 -4.73 1.46 44.60
CA PRO A 329 -5.95 2.06 45.16
C PRO A 329 -5.75 2.72 46.53
N ARG A 330 -4.51 2.88 47.04
CA ARG A 330 -4.25 3.48 48.37
C ARG A 330 -3.86 4.96 48.37
N LYS A 331 -4.05 5.68 47.27
CA LYS A 331 -3.84 7.13 47.21
C LYS A 331 -5.08 7.87 46.69
N TYR A 332 -6.15 7.87 47.49
CA TYR A 332 -7.15 8.94 47.52
C TYR A 332 -7.74 9.04 48.92
#